data_AF-A0A821UTL3-F1
#
_entry.id   AF-A0A821UTL3-F1
#
_cell.length_a   1.000
_cell.length_b   1.000
_cell.length_c   1.000
_cell.angle_alpha   90.00
_cell.angle_beta   90.00
_cell.angle_gamma   90.00
#
_symmetry.space_group_name_H-M   'P 1'
#
loop_
_entity.id
_entity.type
_entity.pdbx_description
1 polymer ?
#
loop_
_entity_poly.entity_id
_entity_poly.type
_entity_poly.pdbx_seq_one_letter_code
_entity_poly.pdbx_strand_id
1 'polypeptide(L)' 'MTWNKSEEELRILLDDANTWNPNIKLDYKINQSLPFLDLLLTNNNGTLATSVYHKPAAEPYITPFTSDHPRH' A
#
# COMPACT_ATOMS: atom_id res chain seq x y z
N MET A 1 -11.98 -6.74 1.43
CA MET A 1 -11.75 -7.96 2.24
C MET A 1 -12.04 -7.59 3.69
N THR A 2 -12.95 -8.29 4.34
CA THR A 2 -13.32 -8.06 5.75
C THR A 2 -12.82 -9.24 6.58
N TRP A 3 -12.27 -8.96 7.76
CA TRP A 3 -11.75 -9.97 8.67
C TRP A 3 -12.68 -10.09 9.88
N ASN A 4 -13.12 -11.31 10.18
CA ASN A 4 -14.14 -11.57 11.22
C ASN A 4 -13.53 -12.10 12.54
N LYS A 5 -12.21 -12.12 12.63
CA LYS A 5 -11.43 -12.66 13.74
C LYS A 5 -10.69 -11.54 14.46
N SER A 6 -9.99 -11.86 15.55
CA SER A 6 -9.22 -10.88 16.30
C SER A 6 -8.05 -10.30 15.49
N GLU A 7 -7.55 -9.13 15.91
CA GLU A 7 -6.34 -8.52 15.34
C GLU A 7 -5.12 -9.41 15.60
N GLU A 8 -4.98 -9.98 16.79
CA GLU A 8 -3.91 -10.92 17.13
C GLU A 8 -3.85 -12.10 16.15
N GLU A 9 -4.98 -12.73 15.82
CA GLU A 9 -5.02 -13.82 14.85
C GLU A 9 -4.60 -13.36 13.44
N LEU A 10 -4.93 -12.13 13.06
CA LEU A 10 -4.47 -11.57 11.79
C LEU A 10 -2.95 -11.38 11.78
N ARG A 11 -2.37 -10.92 12.89
CA ARG A 11 -0.92 -10.73 13.03
C ARG A 11 -0.19 -12.06 12.92
N ILE A 12 -0.65 -13.10 13.63
CA ILE A 12 -0.07 -14.44 13.55
C ILE A 12 -0.10 -14.95 12.10
N LEU A 13 -1.24 -14.82 11.42
CA LEU A 13 -1.37 -15.22 10.02
C LEU A 13 -0.38 -14.48 9.10
N LEU A 14 -0.21 -13.17 9.28
CA LEU A 14 0.71 -12.35 8.48
C LEU A 14 2.17 -12.69 8.77
N ASP A 15 2.52 -12.97 10.02
CA ASP A 15 3.86 -13.39 10.40
C ASP A 15 4.19 -14.77 9.83
N ASP A 16 3.24 -15.72 9.89
CA ASP A 16 3.38 -17.03 9.26
C ASP A 16 3.55 -16.92 7.74
N ALA A 17 2.70 -16.13 7.07
CA ALA A 17 2.78 -15.92 5.63
C ALA A 17 4.11 -15.29 5.21
N ASN A 18 4.69 -14.43 6.05
CA ASN A 18 6.03 -13.85 5.87
C ASN A 18 7.17 -14.87 5.93
N THR A 19 6.93 -16.10 6.41
CA THR A 19 7.93 -17.18 6.41
C THR A 19 7.90 -18.04 5.14
N TRP A 20 6.83 -17.95 4.34
CA TRP A 20 6.61 -18.88 3.22
C TRP A 20 7.56 -18.68 2.05
N ASN A 21 7.97 -17.43 1.79
CA ASN A 21 8.90 -17.13 0.71
C ASN A 21 9.89 -16.04 1.15
N PRO A 22 11.21 -16.30 1.10
CA PRO A 22 12.22 -15.33 1.54
C PRO A 22 12.23 -14.04 0.69
N ASN A 23 11.68 -14.07 -0.52
CA ASN A 23 11.65 -12.92 -1.44
C ASN A 23 10.38 -12.09 -1.34
N ILE A 24 9.36 -12.51 -0.56
CA ILE A 24 8.09 -11.80 -0.43
C ILE A 24 7.91 -11.42 1.04
N LYS A 25 7.86 -10.11 1.31
CA LYS A 25 7.54 -9.56 2.63
C LYS A 25 6.20 -8.85 2.57
N LEU A 26 5.29 -9.26 3.44
CA LEU A 26 4.00 -8.62 3.69
C LEU A 26 4.16 -7.62 4.83
N ASP A 27 4.01 -6.34 4.50
CA ASP A 27 3.92 -5.26 5.47
C ASP A 27 2.45 -4.92 5.73
N TYR A 28 2.13 -4.60 6.98
CA TYR A 28 0.78 -4.16 7.37
C TYR A 28 0.85 -2.91 8.24
N LYS A 29 -0.21 -2.09 8.16
CA LYS A 29 -0.34 -0.87 8.96
C LYS A 29 -1.80 -0.64 9.30
N ILE A 30 -2.09 -0.43 10.59
CA ILE A 30 -3.42 -0.05 11.07
C ILE A 30 -3.42 1.46 11.26
N ASN A 31 -4.27 2.16 10.52
CA ASN A 31 -4.41 3.60 10.62
C ASN A 31 -5.79 4.05 10.13
N GLN A 32 -6.24 5.23 10.56
CA GLN A 32 -7.48 5.84 10.07
C GLN A 32 -7.38 6.26 8.61
N SER A 33 -6.16 6.62 8.18
CA SER A 33 -5.84 6.92 6.79
C SER A 33 -4.59 6.17 6.36
N LEU A 34 -4.66 5.52 5.21
CA LEU A 34 -3.59 4.70 4.67
C LEU A 34 -3.40 4.99 3.17
N PRO A 35 -2.22 5.46 2.74
CA PRO A 35 -1.90 5.49 1.33
C PRO A 35 -1.62 4.07 0.82
N PHE A 36 -2.22 3.70 -0.30
CA PHE A 36 -2.01 2.43 -0.98
C PHE A 36 -2.06 2.65 -2.49
N LEU A 37 -0.92 2.43 -3.17
CA LEU A 37 -0.72 2.80 -4.58
C LEU A 37 -1.07 4.29 -4.79
N ASP A 38 -1.96 4.58 -5.75
CA ASP A 38 -2.44 5.93 -6.09
C ASP A 38 -3.71 6.32 -5.33
N LEU A 39 -4.07 5.57 -4.27
CA LEU A 39 -5.28 5.79 -3.49
C LEU A 39 -4.95 6.09 -2.03
N LEU A 40 -5.72 7.01 -1.46
CA LEU A 40 -5.76 7.25 -0.03
C LEU A 40 -7.04 6.63 0.51
N LEU A 41 -6.89 5.58 1.31
CA LEU A 41 -7.98 4.97 2.06
C LEU A 41 -8.19 5.78 3.33
N THR A 42 -9.44 6.10 3.65
CA THR A 42 -9.85 6.78 4.88
C THR A 42 -11.04 6.06 5.49
N ASN A 43 -11.00 5.84 6.81
CA ASN A 43 -12.12 5.29 7.55
C ASN A 43 -12.80 6.41 8.36
N ASN A 44 -13.94 6.87 7.87
CA ASN A 44 -14.77 7.88 8.52
C ASN A 44 -15.81 7.19 9.39
N ASN A 45 -15.44 6.84 10.63
CA ASN A 45 -16.34 6.24 11.63
C ASN A 45 -17.12 5.01 11.11
N GLY A 46 -16.44 4.11 10.41
CA GLY A 46 -17.04 2.90 9.83
C GLY A 46 -17.41 3.02 8.35
N THR A 47 -17.34 4.22 7.77
CA THR A 47 -17.51 4.42 6.33
C THR A 47 -16.15 4.52 5.65
N LEU A 48 -15.85 3.57 4.75
CA LEU A 48 -14.62 3.60 3.96
C LEU A 48 -14.78 4.61 2.80
N ALA A 49 -13.88 5.57 2.72
CA ALA A 49 -13.79 6.53 1.63
C ALA A 49 -12.41 6.44 0.95
N THR A 50 -12.39 6.63 -0.37
CA THR A 50 -11.17 6.62 -1.18
C THR A 50 -11.00 7.97 -1.85
N SER A 51 -9.76 8.43 -1.95
CA SER A 51 -9.39 9.61 -2.74
C SER A 51 -8.09 9.37 -3.49
N VAL A 52 -7.79 10.18 -4.50
CA VAL A 52 -6.53 10.09 -5.25
C VAL A 52 -5.38 10.51 -4.33
N TYR A 53 -4.38 9.65 -4.20
CA TYR A 53 -3.17 9.93 -3.43
C TYR A 53 -2.00 10.19 -4.36
N HIS A 54 -1.51 11.43 -4.37
CA HIS A 54 -0.24 11.76 -5.01
C HIS A 54 0.86 11.63 -3.96
N LYS A 55 1.75 10.65 -4.14
CA LYS A 55 2.92 10.49 -3.28
C LYS A 55 3.73 11.80 -3.29
N PRO A 56 4.06 12.41 -2.14
CA PRO A 56 4.77 13.69 -2.09
C PRO A 56 6.13 13.70 -2.80
N ALA A 57 6.72 12.52 -3.00
CA ALA A 57 8.00 12.31 -3.70
C ALA A 57 7.85 12.06 -5.22
N ALA A 58 6.63 12.09 -5.77
CA ALA A 58 6.44 12.16 -7.21
C ALA A 58 6.65 13.62 -7.63
N GLU A 59 7.92 14.04 -7.68
CA GLU A 59 8.27 15.14 -8.57
C GLU A 59 7.74 14.75 -9.96
N PRO A 60 7.15 15.69 -10.73
CA PRO A 60 6.88 15.41 -12.12
C PRO A 60 8.25 15.11 -12.75
N TYR A 61 8.54 13.84 -12.99
CA TYR A 61 9.70 13.45 -13.77
C TYR A 61 9.48 14.04 -15.16
N ILE A 62 9.92 15.28 -15.37
CA ILE A 62 10.18 15.80 -16.70
C ILE A 62 11.36 14.96 -17.15
N THR A 63 11.09 13.91 -17.91
CA THR A 63 12.16 13.20 -18.59
C THR A 63 12.93 14.24 -19.39
N PRO A 64 14.24 14.43 -19.12
CA PRO A 64 15.03 15.33 -19.94
C PRO A 64 14.88 14.92 -21.39
N PHE A 65 14.87 15.88 -22.33
CA PHE A 65 14.81 15.57 -23.76
C PHE A 65 15.91 14.59 -24.22
N THR A 66 17.01 14.52 -23.46
CA THR A 66 18.16 13.62 -23.67
C THR A 66 18.04 12.26 -22.97
N SER A 67 16.89 11.95 -22.35
CA SER A 67 16.70 10.69 -21.64
C SER A 67 16.52 9.56 -22.65
N ASP A 68 17.56 8.74 -22.80
CA ASP A 68 17.59 7.60 -23.72
C ASP A 68 16.89 6.39 -23.07
N HIS A 69 15.57 6.51 -22.90
CA HIS A 69 14.76 5.37 -22.46
C HIS A 69 14.63 4.37 -23.62
N PRO A 70 14.85 3.05 -23.39
CA PRO A 70 14.67 2.05 -24.42
C PRO A 70 13.25 2.13 -24.97
N ARG A 71 13.13 2.50 -26.25
CA ARG A 71 11.87 2.39 -26.98
C ARG A 71 11.63 0.91 -27.24
N HIS A 72 10.65 0.33 -26.56
CA HIS A 72 10.13 -0.99 -26.90
C HIS A 72 9.04 -0.86 -27.97
#